data_AF-A0A2H3BBR2-F1
#
_entry.id   AF-A0A2H3BBR2-F1
#
_cell.length_a   1.000
_cell.length_b   1.000
_cell.length_c   1.000
_cell.angle_alpha   90.00
_cell.angle_beta   90.00
_cell.angle_gamma   90.00
#
_symmetry.space_group_name_H-M   'P 1'
#
loop_
_entity.id
_entity.type
_entity.pdbx_description
1 polymer ?
#
loop_
_entity_poly.entity_id
_entity_poly.type
_entity_poly.pdbx_seq_one_letter_code
_entity_poly.pdbx_strand_id
1 'polypeptide(L)'
;MKILQSSLLPPPRPYAHDHPCMEYTNPRQLAGTENLLYNELQSPQGSIILYYYRLHKLEMPNGEIARVLLLEYVEAETVSQWLKSYPPHQEGPTLDATLGEDYIYTVKVLCISMVLGFKQINEKGVIHFDARSTNMIITKRLIVFHMLSTSLSESPTTCV
;
A
#
# COMPACT_ATOMS: atom_id res chain seq x y z
N MET A 1 2.06 22.18 3.19
CA MET A 1 2.91 21.09 3.73
C MET A 1 2.11 19.81 3.66
N LYS A 2 2.51 18.81 2.87
CA LYS A 2 1.84 17.50 2.85
C LYS A 2 2.49 16.61 3.92
N ILE A 3 1.68 16.03 4.79
CA ILE A 3 2.12 15.07 5.82
C ILE A 3 2.17 13.71 5.13
N LEU A 4 3.37 13.18 4.92
CA LEU A 4 3.59 11.82 4.44
C LEU A 4 3.35 10.85 5.59
N GLN A 5 2.48 9.87 5.37
CA GLN A 5 2.28 8.75 6.28
C GLN A 5 3.12 7.57 5.78
N SER A 6 3.90 6.93 6.66
CA SER A 6 4.64 5.73 6.27
C SER A 6 3.66 4.63 5.90
N SER A 7 3.89 3.95 4.79
CA SER A 7 3.18 2.69 4.53
C SER A 7 3.90 1.49 5.15
N LEU A 8 5.20 1.64 5.37
CA LEU A 8 6.11 0.63 5.88
C LEU A 8 6.82 1.13 7.13
N LEU A 9 6.72 0.40 8.23
CA LEU A 9 7.51 0.65 9.45
C LEU A 9 7.94 -0.68 10.07
N PRO A 10 9.02 -0.68 10.86
CA PRO A 10 9.36 -1.82 11.71
C PRO A 10 8.24 -2.10 12.73
N PRO A 11 8.15 -3.33 13.25
CA PRO A 11 7.20 -3.66 14.31
C PRO A 11 7.43 -2.81 15.57
N PRO A 12 6.36 -2.43 16.28
CA PRO A 12 6.49 -1.71 17.54
C PRO A 12 7.22 -2.58 18.57
N ARG A 13 8.08 -1.96 19.39
CA ARG A 13 8.82 -2.68 20.44
C ARG A 13 7.88 -3.02 21.61
N PRO A 14 7.91 -4.26 22.15
CA PRO A 14 6.94 -4.75 23.13
C PRO A 14 6.95 -4.05 24.51
N TYR A 15 7.92 -3.18 24.80
CA TYR A 15 8.05 -2.48 26.09
C TYR A 15 7.89 -0.96 25.98
N ALA A 16 7.44 -0.43 24.84
CA ALA A 16 7.13 0.99 24.70
C ALA A 16 5.72 1.25 25.24
N HIS A 17 5.57 1.29 26.57
CA HIS A 17 4.28 1.52 27.22
C HIS A 17 3.70 2.93 27.02
N ASP A 18 4.42 3.86 26.38
CA ASP A 18 4.05 5.28 26.31
C ASP A 18 4.05 5.93 24.91
N HIS A 19 4.25 5.21 23.79
CA HIS A 19 4.31 5.89 22.50
C HIS A 19 3.03 5.75 21.67
N PRO A 20 2.33 6.86 21.35
CA PRO A 20 1.31 6.83 20.32
C PRO A 20 2.00 6.40 19.03
N CYS A 21 1.40 5.53 18.24
CA CYS A 21 1.85 5.18 16.88
C CYS A 21 1.85 6.40 15.90
N MET A 22 1.88 7.62 16.42
CA MET A 22 1.65 8.92 15.80
C MET A 22 2.68 9.95 16.31
N GLU A 23 3.84 9.52 16.83
CA GLU A 23 4.92 10.46 17.08
C GLU A 23 5.43 10.98 15.73
N TYR A 24 5.38 12.31 15.53
CA TYR A 24 5.76 12.94 14.27
C TYR A 24 7.16 12.48 13.86
N THR A 25 7.22 11.63 12.85
CA THR A 25 8.50 11.16 12.29
C THR A 25 8.93 12.13 11.21
N ASN A 26 10.18 12.62 11.30
CA ASN A 26 10.72 13.51 10.29
C ASN A 26 10.65 12.85 8.90
N PRO A 27 10.13 13.51 7.85
CA PRO A 27 10.03 12.93 6.50
C PRO A 27 11.36 12.38 5.95
N ARG A 28 12.50 12.97 6.35
CA ARG A 28 13.84 12.48 5.98
C ARG A 28 14.16 11.13 6.61
N GLN A 29 13.80 10.95 7.88
CA GLN A 29 13.95 9.69 8.59
C GLN A 29 12.99 8.66 7.99
N LEU A 30 11.75 9.06 7.74
CA LEU A 30 10.73 8.22 7.13
C LEU A 30 11.21 7.63 5.79
N ALA A 31 11.65 8.48 4.87
CA ALA A 31 12.17 8.04 3.56
C ALA A 31 13.41 7.15 3.70
N GLY A 32 14.27 7.41 4.69
CA GLY A 32 15.42 6.57 5.00
C GLY A 32 15.01 5.18 5.49
N THR A 33 14.03 5.13 6.41
CA THR A 33 13.44 3.90 6.93
C THR A 33 12.77 3.11 5.82
N GLU A 34 11.92 3.72 5.00
CA GLU A 34 11.27 3.03 3.88
C GLU A 34 12.29 2.49 2.87
N ASN A 35 13.35 3.25 2.54
CA ASN A 35 14.43 2.75 1.70
C ASN A 35 15.09 1.48 2.29
N LEU A 36 15.33 1.42 3.60
CA LEU A 36 15.86 0.22 4.25
C LEU A 36 14.86 -0.95 4.16
N LEU A 37 13.59 -0.70 4.47
CA LEU A 37 12.56 -1.75 4.47
C LEU A 37 12.33 -2.31 3.06
N TYR A 38 12.34 -1.49 2.02
CA TYR A 38 12.25 -1.99 0.64
C TYR A 38 13.46 -2.84 0.25
N ASN A 39 14.67 -2.53 0.76
CA ASN A 39 15.85 -3.36 0.55
C ASN A 39 15.74 -4.71 1.28
N GLU A 40 15.19 -4.75 2.49
CA GLU A 40 14.91 -6.02 3.20
C GLU A 40 13.86 -6.88 2.50
N LEU A 41 12.93 -6.22 1.81
CA LEU A 41 11.88 -6.88 1.03
C LEU A 41 12.31 -7.21 -0.41
N GLN A 42 13.60 -7.31 -0.74
CA GLN A 42 14.04 -7.66 -2.10
C GLN A 42 13.46 -8.98 -2.61
N SER A 43 13.39 -10.02 -1.78
CA SER A 43 12.92 -11.34 -2.22
C SER A 43 11.44 -11.39 -2.67
N PRO A 44 10.47 -10.74 -1.99
CA PRO A 44 9.09 -10.68 -2.45
C PRO A 44 8.80 -9.67 -3.59
N GLN A 45 9.78 -8.92 -4.08
CA GLN A 45 9.56 -7.96 -5.18
C GLN A 45 9.19 -8.65 -6.50
N GLY A 46 8.32 -8.00 -7.27
CA GLY A 46 7.79 -8.48 -8.56
C GLY A 46 6.69 -9.56 -8.44
N SER A 47 6.39 -10.02 -7.22
CA SER A 47 5.35 -11.03 -6.97
C SER A 47 4.33 -10.55 -5.94
N ILE A 48 4.80 -10.06 -4.80
CA ILE A 48 3.96 -9.58 -3.70
C ILE A 48 4.01 -8.06 -3.60
N ILE A 49 5.20 -7.47 -3.77
CA ILE A 49 5.38 -6.01 -3.79
C ILE A 49 6.00 -5.57 -5.11
N LEU A 50 5.82 -4.30 -5.47
CA LEU A 50 6.43 -3.72 -6.67
C LEU A 50 7.95 -3.75 -6.58
N TYR A 51 8.64 -3.83 -7.74
CA TYR A 51 10.09 -3.63 -7.72
C TYR A 51 10.44 -2.25 -7.19
N TYR A 52 11.34 -2.21 -6.22
CA TYR A 52 11.92 -1.00 -5.69
C TYR A 52 13.27 -0.76 -6.32
N TYR A 53 13.42 0.38 -6.98
CA TYR A 53 14.67 0.71 -7.64
C TYR A 53 15.64 1.41 -6.70
N ARG A 54 15.23 2.52 -6.07
CA ARG A 54 16.08 3.35 -5.19
C ARG A 54 15.37 4.56 -4.61
N LEU A 55 16.00 5.15 -3.58
CA LEU A 55 15.69 6.46 -3.06
C LEU A 55 16.51 7.52 -3.78
N HIS A 56 15.84 8.43 -4.48
CA HIS A 56 16.44 9.60 -5.12
C HIS A 56 16.34 10.85 -4.24
N LYS A 57 17.36 11.69 -4.31
CA LYS A 57 17.33 13.07 -3.79
C LYS A 57 17.27 14.01 -4.99
N LEU A 58 16.29 14.90 -5.01
CA LEU A 58 16.08 15.90 -6.04
C LEU A 58 16.19 17.28 -5.40
N GLU A 59 17.02 18.14 -5.98
CA GLU A 59 17.08 19.54 -5.59
C GLU A 59 15.95 20.30 -6.29
N MET A 60 15.16 21.00 -5.49
CA MET A 60 14.02 21.80 -5.94
C MET A 60 14.50 23.22 -6.30
N PRO A 61 13.76 23.99 -7.13
CA PRO A 61 14.18 25.34 -7.54
C PRO A 61 14.41 26.34 -6.39
N ASN A 62 13.85 26.08 -5.22
CA ASN A 62 14.04 26.87 -4.00
C ASN A 62 15.24 26.40 -3.14
N GLY A 63 16.05 25.46 -3.63
CA GLY A 63 17.19 24.87 -2.90
C GLY A 63 16.82 23.77 -1.90
N GLU A 64 15.54 23.43 -1.75
CA GLU A 64 15.12 22.32 -0.89
C GLU A 64 15.42 20.95 -1.53
N ILE A 65 15.63 19.92 -0.70
CA ILE A 65 15.86 18.55 -1.20
C ILE A 65 14.61 17.70 -0.99
N ALA A 66 13.95 17.37 -2.09
CA ALA A 66 12.91 16.35 -2.14
C ALA A 66 13.54 14.95 -2.15
N ARG A 67 12.85 13.99 -1.51
CA ARG A 67 13.23 12.57 -1.48
C ARG A 67 12.14 11.78 -2.18
N VAL A 68 12.51 10.97 -3.16
CA VAL A 68 11.57 10.24 -4.01
C VAL A 68 11.95 8.77 -4.02
N LEU A 69 11.04 7.91 -3.58
CA LEU A 69 11.18 6.46 -3.73
C LEU A 69 10.73 6.09 -5.15
N LEU A 70 11.61 5.46 -5.91
CA LEU A 70 11.32 5.02 -7.26
C LEU A 70 10.90 3.55 -7.25
N LEU A 71 9.67 3.30 -7.67
CA LEU A 71 9.05 1.97 -7.75
C LEU A 71 8.70 1.64 -9.20
N GLU A 72 8.49 0.36 -9.47
CA GLU A 72 7.92 -0.14 -10.72
C GLU A 72 6.57 0.49 -11.01
N TYR A 73 6.40 0.95 -12.25
CA TYR A 73 5.08 1.28 -12.77
C TYR A 73 4.43 0.00 -13.30
N VAL A 74 3.23 -0.28 -12.81
CA VAL A 74 2.41 -1.40 -13.30
C VAL A 74 1.04 -0.87 -13.70
N GLU A 75 0.61 -1.22 -14.91
CA GLU A 75 -0.77 -1.01 -15.35
C GLU A 75 -1.67 -1.97 -14.56
N ALA A 76 -2.40 -1.43 -13.59
CA ALA A 76 -3.20 -2.18 -12.64
C ALA A 76 -4.39 -1.35 -12.16
N GLU A 77 -5.40 -2.04 -11.62
CA GLU A 77 -6.50 -1.42 -10.90
C GLU A 77 -6.30 -1.62 -9.38
N THR A 78 -6.75 -0.68 -8.56
CA THR A 78 -6.77 -0.88 -7.11
C THR A 78 -7.88 -1.85 -6.73
N VAL A 79 -7.75 -2.53 -5.60
CA VAL A 79 -8.84 -3.36 -5.04
C VAL A 79 -10.11 -2.52 -4.86
N SER A 80 -9.98 -1.25 -4.47
CA SER A 80 -11.12 -0.33 -4.38
C SER A 80 -11.80 -0.06 -5.72
N GLN A 81 -11.05 0.06 -6.82
CA GLN A 81 -11.60 0.23 -8.17
C GLN A 81 -12.26 -1.06 -8.66
N TRP A 82 -11.59 -2.21 -8.48
CA TRP A 82 -12.14 -3.51 -8.82
C TRP A 82 -13.45 -3.81 -8.08
N LEU A 83 -13.54 -3.51 -6.78
CA LEU A 83 -14.80 -3.68 -6.03
C LEU A 83 -15.95 -2.84 -6.57
N LYS A 84 -15.68 -1.67 -7.18
CA LYS A 84 -16.72 -0.81 -7.77
C LYS A 84 -17.26 -1.34 -9.09
N SER A 85 -16.56 -2.25 -9.78
CA SER A 85 -17.06 -2.86 -11.01
C SER A 85 -18.15 -3.91 -10.76
N TYR A 86 -18.37 -4.31 -9.52
CA TYR A 86 -19.40 -5.27 -9.14
C TYR A 86 -20.62 -4.59 -8.54
N PRO A 87 -21.83 -5.09 -8.83
CA PRO A 87 -23.04 -4.56 -8.24
C PRO A 87 -23.00 -4.75 -6.71
N PRO A 88 -23.54 -3.79 -5.93
CA PRO A 88 -23.70 -3.96 -4.49
C PRO A 88 -24.55 -5.21 -4.20
N HIS A 89 -24.32 -5.85 -3.05
CA HIS A 89 -25.13 -6.99 -2.62
C HIS A 89 -26.61 -6.61 -2.64
N GLN A 90 -27.37 -7.22 -3.55
CA GLN A 90 -28.83 -7.18 -3.55
C GLN A 90 -29.34 -8.38 -2.74
N GLU A 91 -30.36 -8.15 -1.90
CA GLU A 91 -31.10 -9.21 -1.23
C GLU A 91 -31.98 -9.96 -2.27
N GLY A 92 -31.34 -10.80 -3.11
CA GLY A 92 -31.95 -11.73 -4.06
C GLY A 92 -32.29 -11.19 -5.47
N PRO A 93 -32.69 -12.04 -6.44
CA PRO A 93 -32.37 -13.46 -6.57
C PRO A 93 -30.97 -13.64 -7.17
N THR A 94 -30.43 -14.84 -6.95
CA THR A 94 -29.19 -15.44 -7.46
C THR A 94 -28.48 -14.65 -8.55
N LEU A 95 -27.23 -14.22 -8.29
CA LEU A 95 -26.26 -13.93 -9.35
C LEU A 95 -26.42 -15.01 -10.42
N ASP A 96 -26.41 -14.62 -11.70
CA ASP A 96 -26.17 -15.57 -12.79
C ASP A 96 -25.06 -16.51 -12.32
N ALA A 97 -25.38 -17.81 -12.23
CA ALA A 97 -24.54 -18.78 -11.51
C ALA A 97 -23.09 -18.73 -12.02
N THR A 98 -22.90 -18.39 -13.30
CA THR A 98 -21.60 -18.19 -13.93
C THR A 98 -20.87 -16.93 -13.44
N LEU A 99 -21.55 -15.78 -13.39
CA LEU A 99 -21.01 -14.51 -12.88
C LEU A 99 -20.70 -14.59 -11.37
N GLY A 100 -21.51 -15.35 -10.63
CA GLY A 100 -21.31 -15.64 -9.21
C GLY A 100 -20.10 -16.52 -8.95
N GLU A 101 -19.90 -17.58 -9.74
CA GLU A 101 -18.76 -18.48 -9.60
C GLU A 101 -17.42 -17.81 -9.89
N ASP A 102 -17.32 -17.05 -10.99
CA ASP A 102 -16.10 -16.32 -11.36
C ASP A 102 -15.76 -15.23 -10.34
N TYR A 103 -16.76 -14.50 -9.84
CA TYR A 103 -16.57 -13.52 -8.78
C TYR A 103 -16.09 -14.18 -7.48
N ILE A 104 -16.77 -15.23 -7.01
CA ILE A 104 -16.40 -15.94 -5.78
C ILE A 104 -14.99 -16.53 -5.90
N TYR A 105 -14.67 -17.13 -7.05
CA TYR A 105 -13.33 -17.65 -7.31
C TYR A 105 -12.28 -16.53 -7.25
N THR A 106 -12.54 -15.41 -7.92
CA THR A 106 -11.63 -14.27 -7.93
C THR A 106 -11.44 -13.72 -6.52
N VAL A 107 -12.50 -13.49 -5.75
CA VAL A 107 -12.41 -13.05 -4.35
C VAL A 107 -11.58 -14.02 -3.50
N LYS A 108 -11.78 -15.34 -3.66
CA LYS A 108 -11.00 -16.35 -2.94
C LYS A 108 -9.51 -16.25 -3.28
N VAL A 109 -9.18 -16.19 -4.57
CA VAL A 109 -7.78 -16.02 -5.03
C VAL A 109 -7.20 -14.74 -4.46
N LEU A 110 -7.94 -13.63 -4.52
CA LEU A 110 -7.50 -12.34 -4.01
C LEU A 110 -7.20 -12.41 -2.50
N CYS A 111 -8.11 -12.95 -1.69
CA CYS A 111 -7.92 -13.08 -0.25
C CYS A 111 -6.72 -13.98 0.10
N ILE A 112 -6.56 -15.10 -0.60
CA ILE A 112 -5.42 -16.01 -0.38
C ILE A 112 -4.10 -15.30 -0.72
N SER A 113 -4.04 -14.62 -1.87
CA SER A 113 -2.86 -13.84 -2.27
C SER A 113 -2.53 -12.75 -1.25
N MET A 114 -3.53 -12.05 -0.72
CA MET A 114 -3.31 -11.02 0.31
C MET A 114 -2.71 -11.61 1.59
N VAL A 115 -3.31 -12.68 2.12
CA VAL A 115 -2.84 -13.32 3.36
C VAL A 115 -1.41 -13.85 3.20
N LEU A 116 -1.13 -14.52 2.07
CA LEU A 116 0.21 -15.04 1.78
C LEU A 116 1.24 -13.92 1.60
N GLY A 117 0.85 -12.81 0.98
CA GLY A 117 1.73 -11.67 0.81
C GLY A 117 2.05 -10.97 2.13
N PHE A 118 1.05 -10.75 2.99
CA PHE A 118 1.27 -10.23 4.33
C PHE A 118 2.15 -11.15 5.18
N LYS A 119 1.93 -12.47 5.09
CA LYS A 119 2.79 -13.44 5.77
C LYS A 119 4.25 -13.27 5.35
N GLN A 120 4.53 -13.18 4.04
CA GLN A 120 5.90 -13.00 3.55
C GLN A 120 6.53 -11.67 3.97
N ILE A 121 5.76 -10.58 3.98
CA ILE A 121 6.22 -9.27 4.49
C ILE A 121 6.54 -9.36 5.99
N ASN A 122 5.66 -9.99 6.77
CA ASN A 122 5.82 -10.16 8.22
C ASN A 122 6.98 -11.08 8.58
N GLU A 123 7.25 -12.13 7.79
CA GLU A 123 8.41 -13.02 7.98
C GLU A 123 9.75 -12.28 7.80
N LYS A 124 9.75 -11.12 7.13
CA LYS A 124 10.90 -10.20 7.04
C LYS A 124 10.96 -9.19 8.18
N GLY A 125 10.07 -9.30 9.18
CA GLY A 125 9.99 -8.34 10.28
C GLY A 125 9.52 -6.96 9.84
N VAL A 126 8.72 -6.88 8.77
CA VAL A 126 8.17 -5.63 8.26
C VAL A 126 6.65 -5.65 8.45
N ILE A 127 6.05 -4.51 8.82
CA ILE A 127 4.60 -4.36 8.92
C ILE A 127 4.13 -3.34 7.88
N HIS A 128 3.08 -3.70 7.13
CA HIS A 128 2.37 -2.77 6.26
C HIS A 128 1.30 -2.02 7.06
N PHE A 129 1.63 -0.82 7.52
CA PHE A 129 0.74 -0.01 8.35
C PHE A 129 -0.41 0.62 7.59
N ASP A 130 -0.31 0.69 6.26
CA ASP A 130 -1.30 1.32 5.40
C ASP A 130 -1.99 0.33 4.44
N ALA A 131 -2.36 -0.82 4.98
CA ALA A 131 -3.03 -1.91 4.27
C ALA A 131 -4.51 -1.57 3.95
N ARG A 132 -4.73 -0.63 3.04
CA ARG A 132 -6.07 -0.24 2.55
C ARG A 132 -6.29 -0.73 1.12
N SER A 133 -7.56 -0.92 0.73
CA SER A 133 -7.93 -1.34 -0.64
C SER A 133 -7.51 -0.37 -1.74
N THR A 134 -7.20 0.88 -1.41
CA THR A 134 -6.62 1.88 -2.33
C THR A 134 -5.11 1.71 -2.53
N ASN A 135 -4.44 1.01 -1.62
CA ASN A 135 -3.00 0.75 -1.62
C ASN A 135 -2.68 -0.71 -2.00
N MET A 136 -3.66 -1.44 -2.48
CA MET A 136 -3.51 -2.79 -3.00
C MET A 136 -3.92 -2.75 -4.46
N ILE A 137 -3.08 -3.26 -5.34
CA ILE A 137 -3.33 -3.28 -6.77
C ILE A 137 -3.48 -4.71 -7.27
N ILE A 138 -4.41 -4.89 -8.21
CA ILE A 138 -4.70 -6.12 -8.92
C ILE A 138 -4.09 -5.97 -10.31
N THR A 139 -3.10 -6.80 -10.60
CA THR A 139 -2.47 -6.85 -11.93
C THR A 139 -3.07 -8.00 -12.74
N LYS A 140 -2.77 -8.05 -14.03
CA LYS A 140 -3.17 -9.18 -14.90
C LYS A 140 -2.65 -10.55 -14.44
N ARG A 141 -1.69 -10.59 -13.52
CA ARG A 141 -1.01 -11.82 -13.06
C ARG A 141 -1.27 -12.12 -11.59
N LEU A 142 -1.20 -11.12 -10.70
CA LEU A 142 -1.25 -11.27 -9.24
C LEU A 142 -1.72 -9.98 -8.53
N ILE A 143 -2.06 -10.07 -7.25
CA ILE A 143 -2.14 -8.90 -6.36
C ILE A 143 -0.73 -8.45 -6.02
N VAL A 144 -0.51 -7.14 -6.10
CA VAL A 144 0.70 -6.50 -5.61
C VAL A 144 0.32 -5.43 -4.58
N PHE A 145 1.03 -5.36 -3.47
CA PHE A 145 0.84 -4.31 -2.48
C PHE A 145 1.58 -3.04 -2.93
N HIS A 146 0.84 -1.95 -3.03
CA HIS A 146 1.37 -0.63 -3.33
C HIS A 146 1.62 0.13 -2.02
N MET A 147 2.86 0.06 -1.55
CA MET A 147 3.23 0.54 -0.21
C MET A 147 3.55 2.05 -0.20
N LEU A 148 2.74 2.88 -0.86
CA LEU A 148 2.84 4.34 -0.73
C LEU A 148 1.52 4.89 -0.20
N SER A 149 1.59 5.62 0.91
CA SER A 149 0.46 6.34 1.47
C SER A 149 0.36 7.67 0.75
N THR A 150 -0.58 7.76 -0.19
CA THR A 150 -1.01 9.08 -0.66
C THR A 150 -2.09 9.58 0.28
N SER A 151 -1.71 10.39 1.27
CA SER A 151 -2.66 11.30 1.89
C SER A 151 -3.00 12.38 0.86
N LEU A 152 -4.09 12.16 0.11
CA LEU A 152 -4.77 13.24 -0.58
C LEU A 152 -5.38 14.11 0.53
N SER A 153 -4.72 15.22 0.84
CA SER A 153 -5.42 16.34 1.47
C SER A 153 -6.49 16.76 0.47
N GLU A 154 -7.74 16.46 0.82
CA GLU A 154 -8.86 17.21 0.28
C GLU A 154 -8.60 18.69 0.60
N SER A 155 -8.84 19.53 -0.41
CA SER A 155 -8.64 20.97 -0.38
C SER A 155 -9.30 21.61 0.85
N PRO A 156 -8.72 22.70 1.40
CA PRO A 156 -9.42 23.47 2.42
C PRO A 156 -10.70 24.03 1.80
N THR A 157 -11.84 23.59 2.31
CA THR A 157 -13.12 24.25 2.08
C THR A 157 -12.95 25.69 2.53
N THR A 158 -12.83 26.61 1.58
CA THR A 158 -13.02 28.04 1.80
C THR A 158 -14.45 28.23 2.31
N CYS A 159 -14.60 28.36 3.62
CA CYS A 159 -15.76 29.05 4.18
C CYS A 159 -15.49 30.55 4.03
N VAL A 160 -16.31 31.19 3.19
CA VAL A 160 -16.47 32.64 3.06
C VAL A 160 -17.08 33.19 4.34
#